data_AF-A0A7X6YQS9-F1
#
_entry.id   AF-A0A7X6YQS9-F1
#
_cell.length_a   1.000
_cell.length_b   1.000
_cell.length_c   1.000
_cell.angle_alpha   90.00
_cell.angle_beta   90.00
_cell.angle_gamma   90.00
#
_symmetry.space_group_name_H-M   'P 1'
#
loop_
_entity.id
_entity.type
_entity.pdbx_description
1 polymer ?
#
loop_
_entity_poly.entity_id
_entity_poly.type
_entity_poly.pdbx_seq_one_letter_code
_entity_poly.pdbx_strand_id
1 'polypeptide(L)'
;MKKVLALLLTFVMVFSVFTACGPKDSDPTSTQTQAPDQTGETTPTEPEPTEPGTEVQADVPADRYDAIATPRTGNNATSPLVVSTGTLDGKFNPFFNTSTYDTDVVGMTQLGLLYYNKDGAPEAGINVPSFAYEYTQEIEGDTSVYTFVLKNGIPFSDGVIMSAKDVLFSMYVLADPLYDGSSTFYTMKIQGIGEYRLQTSKDVIEKVEAILEAGIEDEDGEMVINPASGVSEADQEAFWGYLDEAGAAFAQEIVDYVNASYPQYIGDEDAFPGYDADQVAADPNLQVAFGMAMWGFGELDEDGNFVDALGNTYVIGEDEVNADVYWENILGAYGYDLDGINGEQAGDLTIQDYVNDIYVANEGQLEGGVPDITGITSGTVVSDDGVEREYVKVVLDGVDPTAIFKLGVSVVPQHYYTEGFAGETNEQGVVVGDKDFMAHLKTKNDKPVGAGPYVFEEYKDNVVTYGPNESFLLGSPRIHTFRYKEISLGAELDALKTEEVHYADPSASTTIINDVTSGEGDYGKLQYTLVDNDGYGYIGIQGQAIPELEVRTALARAMNCQLAVDDYYGEL
;
A
#
# COMPACT_ATOMS: atom_id res chain seq x y z
N MET A 1 -3.27 34.12 -8.75
CA MET A 1 -3.59 33.45 -7.46
C MET A 1 -2.59 32.33 -7.05
N LYS A 2 -1.54 32.03 -7.83
CA LYS A 2 -0.54 30.98 -7.48
C LYS A 2 0.60 31.41 -6.55
N LYS A 3 0.75 32.70 -6.21
CA LYS A 3 1.87 33.21 -5.38
C LYS A 3 1.51 33.53 -3.92
N VAL A 4 0.25 33.33 -3.52
CA VAL A 4 -0.23 33.62 -2.15
C VAL A 4 -0.39 32.34 -1.32
N LEU A 5 -0.47 31.17 -1.96
CA LEU A 5 -0.60 29.87 -1.27
C LEU A 5 0.74 29.37 -0.69
N ALA A 6 1.87 29.67 -1.34
CA ALA A 6 3.22 29.30 -0.86
C ALA A 6 3.66 30.05 0.41
N LEU A 7 2.99 31.16 0.76
CA LEU A 7 3.34 32.03 1.88
C LEU A 7 2.57 31.70 3.17
N LEU A 8 1.56 30.83 3.08
CA LEU A 8 0.75 30.38 4.22
C LEU A 8 1.22 29.05 4.81
N LEU A 9 1.96 28.22 4.05
CA LEU A 9 2.59 26.99 4.56
C LEU A 9 3.94 27.23 5.28
N THR A 10 4.56 28.40 5.07
CA THR A 10 5.88 28.71 5.64
C THR A 10 5.83 29.20 7.10
N PHE A 11 4.63 29.32 7.71
CA PHE A 11 4.46 29.85 9.07
C PHE A 11 4.30 28.79 10.17
N VAL A 12 4.28 27.49 9.83
CA VAL A 12 4.14 26.39 10.83
C VAL A 12 5.49 25.79 11.26
N MET A 13 6.61 26.10 10.57
CA MET A 13 7.94 25.53 10.86
C MET A 13 8.92 26.48 11.55
N VAL A 14 8.53 27.16 12.64
CA VAL A 14 9.52 27.81 13.52
C VAL A 14 9.05 27.74 14.97
N PHE A 15 9.29 26.64 15.68
CA PHE A 15 9.45 26.64 17.14
C PHE A 15 10.08 25.34 17.65
N SER A 16 11.42 25.25 17.63
CA SER A 16 12.14 24.28 18.48
C SER A 16 13.65 24.48 18.55
N VAL A 17 14.19 25.70 18.67
CA VAL A 17 15.58 25.83 19.16
C VAL A 17 15.80 27.13 19.96
N PHE A 18 15.98 27.03 21.27
CA PHE A 18 16.82 27.94 22.04
C PHE A 18 17.31 27.27 23.33
N THR A 19 18.58 26.87 23.35
CA THR A 19 19.67 27.25 24.29
C THR A 19 20.85 26.29 24.01
N ALA A 20 22.01 26.71 23.53
CA ALA A 20 23.02 27.38 24.33
C ALA A 20 24.14 28.01 23.44
N CYS A 21 24.67 29.15 23.87
CA CYS A 21 25.87 29.78 23.31
C CYS A 21 27.07 29.57 24.25
N GLY A 22 28.25 29.28 23.69
CA GLY A 22 29.55 29.43 24.37
C GLY A 22 30.73 28.80 23.61
N PRO A 23 31.81 29.54 23.23
CA PRO A 23 32.65 29.22 22.07
C PRO A 23 34.08 28.73 22.40
N LYS A 24 34.75 28.16 21.40
CA LYS A 24 36.22 28.24 21.11
C LYS A 24 36.55 27.48 19.82
N ASP A 25 36.91 28.18 18.74
CA ASP A 25 38.27 28.63 18.35
C ASP A 25 39.14 27.54 17.69
N SER A 26 39.18 27.66 16.35
CA SER A 26 40.35 27.75 15.47
C SER A 26 41.30 26.55 15.29
N ASP A 27 41.11 25.89 14.12
CA ASP A 27 42.04 25.88 12.97
C ASP A 27 43.26 24.92 13.01
N PRO A 28 43.92 24.64 11.86
CA PRO A 28 43.70 23.45 11.03
C PRO A 28 45.04 22.68 10.85
N THR A 29 45.12 21.64 9.99
CA THR A 29 46.20 21.43 8.99
C THR A 29 46.11 20.07 8.28
N SER A 30 45.87 20.18 6.97
CA SER A 30 46.45 19.49 5.80
C SER A 30 46.66 17.96 5.79
N THR A 31 45.89 17.22 4.98
CA THR A 31 46.16 16.80 3.57
C THR A 31 47.04 15.54 3.46
N GLN A 32 46.51 14.46 2.87
CA GLN A 32 46.88 13.96 1.53
C GLN A 32 46.31 12.58 1.22
N THR A 33 45.60 12.53 0.09
CA THR A 33 45.17 11.37 -0.69
C THR A 33 46.37 10.63 -1.31
N GLN A 34 46.34 9.28 -1.28
CA GLN A 34 46.75 8.45 -2.42
C GLN A 34 46.33 6.98 -2.21
N ALA A 35 45.59 6.46 -3.19
CA ALA A 35 45.45 5.04 -3.53
C ALA A 35 46.27 4.79 -4.83
N PRO A 36 46.34 3.57 -5.40
CA PRO A 36 46.30 2.21 -4.84
C PRO A 36 47.55 1.39 -5.28
N ASP A 37 47.74 0.17 -4.76
CA ASP A 37 48.30 -0.91 -5.61
C ASP A 37 47.91 -2.31 -5.11
N GLN A 38 47.54 -3.17 -6.05
CA GLN A 38 47.20 -4.58 -5.87
C GLN A 38 48.46 -5.44 -5.87
N THR A 39 48.50 -6.51 -5.06
CA THR A 39 48.93 -7.89 -5.42
C THR A 39 49.28 -8.70 -4.17
N GLY A 40 48.82 -9.96 -4.09
CA GLY A 40 49.50 -11.02 -3.32
C GLY A 40 48.63 -11.90 -2.42
N GLU A 41 48.20 -13.04 -2.98
CA GLU A 41 48.02 -14.36 -2.36
C GLU A 41 47.57 -14.48 -0.88
N THR A 42 46.33 -14.92 -0.70
CA THR A 42 45.76 -15.36 0.59
C THR A 42 46.24 -16.77 0.96
N THR A 43 47.02 -16.88 2.04
CA THR A 43 47.14 -18.11 2.84
C THR A 43 46.24 -17.97 4.09
N PRO A 44 45.46 -18.98 4.50
CA PRO A 44 44.52 -18.84 5.61
C PRO A 44 45.28 -18.66 6.93
N THR A 45 45.09 -17.53 7.60
CA THR A 45 45.53 -17.31 8.97
C THR A 45 44.32 -17.34 9.89
N GLU A 46 44.41 -18.19 10.91
CA GLU A 46 43.51 -18.35 12.05
C GLU A 46 43.12 -16.99 12.66
N PRO A 47 41.84 -16.76 13.03
CA PRO A 47 41.40 -15.46 13.52
C PRO A 47 42.01 -15.18 14.90
N GLU A 48 42.67 -14.03 15.04
CA GLU A 48 42.98 -13.46 16.36
C GLU A 48 41.67 -13.13 17.11
N PRO A 49 41.66 -13.29 18.44
CA PRO A 49 40.46 -13.09 19.25
C PRO A 49 40.07 -11.61 19.27
N THR A 50 38.85 -11.34 18.83
CA THR A 50 38.16 -10.06 18.91
C THR A 50 38.18 -9.52 20.34
N GLU A 51 38.50 -8.24 20.52
CA GLU A 51 38.27 -7.54 21.79
C GLU A 51 36.79 -7.67 22.21
N PRO A 52 36.49 -7.78 23.52
CA PRO A 52 35.10 -7.90 23.98
C PRO A 52 34.32 -6.66 23.57
N GLY A 53 33.37 -6.85 22.65
CA GLY A 53 32.52 -5.78 22.14
C GLY A 53 31.74 -5.09 23.27
N THR A 54 31.72 -3.76 23.23
CA THR A 54 30.81 -2.95 24.03
C THR A 54 29.38 -3.40 23.74
N GLU A 55 28.67 -3.85 24.77
CA GLU A 55 27.24 -4.21 24.67
C GLU A 55 26.47 -2.98 24.20
N VAL A 56 25.86 -3.04 23.01
CA VAL A 56 25.05 -1.94 22.47
C VAL A 56 23.78 -1.83 23.33
N GLN A 57 23.65 -0.74 24.08
CA GLN A 57 22.50 -0.49 24.93
C GLN A 57 21.27 -0.19 24.07
N ALA A 58 20.12 -0.78 24.43
CA ALA A 58 18.86 -0.51 23.73
C ALA A 58 18.38 0.94 23.96
N ASP A 59 17.91 1.58 22.90
CA ASP A 59 17.35 2.94 22.92
C ASP A 59 15.89 2.90 23.42
N VAL A 60 15.72 2.81 24.73
CA VAL A 60 14.41 2.82 25.41
C VAL A 60 14.37 3.84 26.55
N PRO A 61 13.19 4.37 26.93
CA PRO A 61 13.07 5.24 28.10
C PRO A 61 13.55 4.53 29.38
N ALA A 62 14.37 5.23 30.17
CA ALA A 62 15.01 4.67 31.36
C ALA A 62 13.99 4.30 32.47
N ASP A 63 12.83 4.95 32.49
CA ASP A 63 11.76 4.78 33.47
C ASP A 63 10.53 4.06 32.91
N ARG A 64 10.68 3.36 31.77
CA ARG A 64 9.59 2.57 31.18
C ARG A 64 9.09 1.52 32.15
N TYR A 65 7.77 1.28 32.14
CA TYR A 65 7.16 0.27 33.01
C TYR A 65 7.64 -1.13 32.61
N ASP A 66 8.09 -1.92 33.58
CA ASP A 66 8.50 -3.30 33.39
C ASP A 66 7.63 -4.19 34.29
N ALA A 67 6.74 -4.96 33.67
CA ALA A 67 5.84 -5.86 34.38
C ALA A 67 6.52 -7.13 34.91
N ILE A 68 7.72 -7.46 34.43
CA ILE A 68 8.54 -8.56 34.96
C ILE A 68 9.14 -8.13 36.29
N ALA A 69 9.68 -6.91 36.36
CA ALA A 69 10.23 -6.34 37.59
C ALA A 69 9.15 -5.89 38.59
N THR A 70 8.09 -5.25 38.09
CA THR A 70 6.97 -4.75 38.89
C THR A 70 5.64 -5.32 38.36
N PRO A 71 5.18 -6.47 38.86
CA PRO A 71 4.00 -7.16 38.35
C PRO A 71 2.74 -6.28 38.31
N ARG A 72 1.93 -6.50 37.28
CA ARG A 72 0.59 -5.91 37.17
C ARG A 72 -0.25 -6.32 38.39
N THR A 73 -1.19 -5.46 38.78
CA THR A 73 -2.09 -5.73 39.91
C THR A 73 -3.54 -5.42 39.57
N GLY A 74 -4.48 -6.03 40.31
CA GLY A 74 -5.92 -5.82 40.11
C GLY A 74 -6.40 -6.27 38.73
N ASN A 75 -7.42 -5.58 38.20
CA ASN A 75 -8.05 -5.92 36.92
C ASN A 75 -7.06 -5.92 35.76
N ASN A 76 -6.05 -5.05 35.78
CA ASN A 76 -5.01 -5.00 34.77
C ASN A 76 -4.21 -6.32 34.63
N ALA A 77 -4.15 -7.13 35.68
CA ALA A 77 -3.49 -8.43 35.66
C ALA A 77 -4.42 -9.61 35.33
N THR A 78 -5.72 -9.48 35.61
CA THR A 78 -6.65 -10.64 35.65
C THR A 78 -7.85 -10.52 34.73
N SER A 79 -8.18 -9.32 34.27
CA SER A 79 -9.38 -9.04 33.49
C SER A 79 -8.99 -8.54 32.10
N PRO A 80 -9.53 -9.12 31.03
CA PRO A 80 -9.28 -8.61 29.70
C PRO A 80 -9.94 -7.24 29.51
N LEU A 81 -9.25 -6.30 28.87
CA LEU A 81 -9.95 -5.19 28.21
C LEU A 81 -10.52 -5.73 26.91
N VAL A 82 -11.81 -5.49 26.69
CA VAL A 82 -12.54 -5.94 25.50
C VAL A 82 -13.06 -4.71 24.77
N VAL A 83 -12.63 -4.53 23.54
CA VAL A 83 -12.97 -3.39 22.67
C VAL A 83 -13.76 -3.93 21.48
N SER A 84 -14.83 -3.24 21.07
CA SER A 84 -15.57 -3.64 19.87
C SER A 84 -14.73 -3.40 18.62
N THR A 85 -14.92 -4.23 17.61
CA THR A 85 -14.48 -4.00 16.23
C THR A 85 -15.61 -4.33 15.27
N GLY A 86 -15.57 -3.80 14.05
CA GLY A 86 -16.43 -4.29 12.97
C GLY A 86 -16.01 -5.67 12.48
N THR A 87 -16.71 -6.19 11.47
CA THR A 87 -16.43 -7.50 10.88
C THR A 87 -15.02 -7.57 10.29
N LEU A 88 -14.27 -8.60 10.69
CA LEU A 88 -12.90 -8.82 10.26
C LEU A 88 -12.88 -9.74 9.02
N ASP A 89 -11.96 -9.50 8.08
CA ASP A 89 -11.71 -10.43 6.97
C ASP A 89 -10.76 -11.56 7.40
N GLY A 90 -10.10 -11.40 8.56
CA GLY A 90 -9.14 -12.37 9.08
C GLY A 90 -7.79 -12.34 8.35
N LYS A 91 -7.50 -11.24 7.65
CA LYS A 91 -6.23 -11.01 6.95
C LYS A 91 -5.33 -10.09 7.75
N PHE A 92 -4.66 -10.63 8.76
CA PHE A 92 -3.83 -9.88 9.70
C PHE A 92 -2.36 -9.81 9.26
N ASN A 93 -2.10 -9.58 7.97
CA ASN A 93 -0.75 -9.35 7.46
C ASN A 93 -0.48 -7.84 7.33
N PRO A 94 0.69 -7.34 7.77
CA PRO A 94 1.01 -5.91 7.70
C PRO A 94 1.09 -5.34 6.28
N PHE A 95 1.26 -6.18 5.26
CA PHE A 95 1.30 -5.77 3.85
C PHE A 95 -0.03 -5.96 3.11
N PHE A 96 -0.87 -6.93 3.53
CA PHE A 96 -2.02 -7.42 2.76
C PHE A 96 -3.35 -7.47 3.53
N ASN A 97 -3.45 -6.75 4.65
CA ASN A 97 -4.75 -6.53 5.29
C ASN A 97 -5.70 -5.79 4.34
N THR A 98 -6.99 -6.12 4.39
CA THR A 98 -7.99 -5.63 3.41
C THR A 98 -9.09 -4.77 4.01
N SER A 99 -9.30 -4.84 5.33
CA SER A 99 -10.26 -3.98 6.02
C SER A 99 -9.58 -3.04 7.01
N THR A 100 -10.22 -1.89 7.28
CA THR A 100 -9.80 -0.98 8.35
C THR A 100 -9.75 -1.69 9.71
N TYR A 101 -10.65 -2.64 9.95
CA TYR A 101 -10.70 -3.42 11.18
C TYR A 101 -9.53 -4.40 11.32
N ASP A 102 -9.09 -5.01 10.21
CA ASP A 102 -7.86 -5.81 10.21
C ASP A 102 -6.62 -4.91 10.43
N THR A 103 -6.65 -3.68 9.94
CA THR A 103 -5.59 -2.68 10.19
C THR A 103 -5.46 -2.38 11.68
N ASP A 104 -6.56 -2.22 12.41
CA ASP A 104 -6.55 -2.04 13.87
C ASP A 104 -5.97 -3.25 14.61
N VAL A 105 -6.28 -4.46 14.13
CA VAL A 105 -5.72 -5.71 14.67
C VAL A 105 -4.21 -5.76 14.47
N VAL A 106 -3.75 -5.49 13.25
CA VAL A 106 -2.33 -5.44 12.90
C VAL A 106 -1.62 -4.35 13.68
N GLY A 107 -2.21 -3.16 13.84
CA GLY A 107 -1.64 -2.02 14.55
C GLY A 107 -1.30 -2.28 16.01
N MET A 108 -1.95 -3.25 16.66
CA MET A 108 -1.61 -3.68 18.03
C MET A 108 -0.29 -4.46 18.10
N THR A 109 0.16 -5.03 16.99
CA THR A 109 1.33 -5.91 16.90
C THR A 109 2.53 -5.27 16.20
N GLN A 110 2.32 -4.25 15.39
CA GLN A 110 3.36 -3.64 14.57
C GLN A 110 3.94 -2.38 15.21
N LEU A 111 5.15 -2.05 14.79
CA LEU A 111 5.83 -0.79 15.10
C LEU A 111 6.15 -0.07 13.79
N GLY A 112 5.69 1.16 13.63
CA GLY A 112 6.01 1.99 12.47
C GLY A 112 7.42 2.54 12.52
N LEU A 113 8.00 2.87 11.35
CA LEU A 113 9.23 3.64 11.27
C LEU A 113 9.06 5.02 11.92
N LEU A 114 7.88 5.63 11.71
CA LEU A 114 7.42 6.87 12.35
C LEU A 114 6.14 6.60 13.15
N TYR A 115 5.87 7.47 14.11
CA TYR A 115 4.58 7.56 14.76
C TYR A 115 3.87 8.83 14.29
N TYR A 116 2.54 8.81 14.22
CA TYR A 116 1.75 10.01 13.95
C TYR A 116 0.93 10.33 15.19
N ASN A 117 1.12 11.54 15.72
CA ASN A 117 0.41 11.95 16.93
C ASN A 117 -1.07 12.25 16.63
N LYS A 118 -1.82 12.64 17.66
CA LYS A 118 -3.25 12.98 17.56
C LYS A 118 -3.58 14.11 16.56
N ASP A 119 -2.59 14.91 16.17
CA ASP A 119 -2.73 15.99 15.19
C ASP A 119 -2.26 15.55 13.79
N GLY A 120 -1.93 14.26 13.63
CA GLY A 120 -1.39 13.67 12.41
C GLY A 120 0.08 14.03 12.14
N ALA A 121 0.78 14.70 13.07
CA ALA A 121 2.17 15.09 12.82
C ALA A 121 3.14 13.91 13.02
N PRO A 122 4.11 13.71 12.11
CA PRO A 122 5.11 12.67 12.24
C PRO A 122 6.08 12.93 13.39
N GLU A 123 6.27 11.93 14.24
CA GLU A 123 7.13 11.94 15.41
C GLU A 123 8.11 10.76 15.41
N ALA A 124 9.30 11.03 15.93
CA ALA A 124 10.31 10.05 16.29
C ALA A 124 10.97 10.50 17.60
N GLY A 125 11.63 9.58 18.29
CA GLY A 125 12.26 9.90 19.57
C GLY A 125 12.27 8.73 20.53
N ILE A 126 13.11 8.85 21.56
CA ILE A 126 13.25 7.83 22.62
C ILE A 126 11.91 7.51 23.33
N ASN A 127 11.02 8.50 23.46
CA ASN A 127 9.72 8.38 24.13
C ASN A 127 8.53 8.22 23.16
N VAL A 128 8.82 7.96 21.88
CA VAL A 128 7.82 7.85 20.81
C VAL A 128 7.72 6.39 20.36
N PRO A 129 6.53 5.83 20.14
CA PRO A 129 6.35 4.44 19.69
C PRO A 129 6.64 4.32 18.18
N SER A 130 7.87 4.65 17.80
CA SER A 130 8.43 4.55 16.45
C SER A 130 9.72 3.75 16.50
N PHE A 131 10.16 3.19 15.38
CA PHE A 131 11.50 2.61 15.30
C PHE A 131 12.58 3.69 15.06
N ALA A 132 12.24 4.78 14.37
CA ALA A 132 13.15 5.91 14.24
C ALA A 132 13.45 6.55 15.61
N TYR A 133 14.73 6.77 15.90
CA TYR A 133 15.22 7.59 17.00
C TYR A 133 15.05 9.07 16.65
N GLU A 134 15.39 9.46 15.43
CA GLU A 134 15.18 10.80 14.87
C GLU A 134 15.04 10.71 13.36
N TYR A 135 14.55 11.78 12.73
CA TYR A 135 14.53 11.89 11.29
C TYR A 135 14.82 13.32 10.84
N THR A 136 15.35 13.46 9.63
CA THR A 136 15.50 14.74 8.93
C THR A 136 14.75 14.72 7.60
N GLN A 137 14.29 15.90 7.19
CA GLN A 137 13.71 16.15 5.87
C GLN A 137 14.40 17.39 5.30
N GLU A 138 15.14 17.21 4.22
CA GLU A 138 15.93 18.25 3.59
C GLU A 138 15.54 18.41 2.13
N ILE A 139 15.61 19.65 1.62
CA ILE A 139 15.44 19.94 0.21
C ILE A 139 16.81 20.30 -0.35
N GLU A 140 17.32 19.47 -1.24
CA GLU A 140 18.60 19.66 -1.92
C GLU A 140 18.35 19.96 -3.40
N GLY A 141 18.24 21.25 -3.75
CA GLY A 141 17.88 21.65 -5.11
C GLY A 141 16.43 21.25 -5.44
N ASP A 142 16.27 20.37 -6.42
CA ASP A 142 14.97 19.82 -6.85
C ASP A 142 14.71 18.43 -6.25
N THR A 143 15.43 18.03 -5.20
CA THR A 143 15.33 16.71 -4.57
C THR A 143 14.90 16.84 -3.10
N SER A 144 14.05 15.93 -2.64
CA SER A 144 13.76 15.73 -1.21
C SER A 144 14.59 14.59 -0.65
N VAL A 145 15.29 14.82 0.46
CA VAL A 145 16.11 13.82 1.16
C VAL A 145 15.54 13.58 2.55
N TYR A 146 15.25 12.32 2.85
CA TYR A 146 14.79 11.87 4.16
C TYR A 146 15.83 10.96 4.77
N THR A 147 16.24 11.22 6.01
CA THR A 147 17.12 10.31 6.76
C THR A 147 16.44 9.91 8.05
N PHE A 148 16.35 8.62 8.31
CA PHE A 148 15.79 8.03 9.53
C PHE A 148 16.91 7.34 10.28
N VAL A 149 17.29 7.87 11.44
CA VAL A 149 18.23 7.19 12.35
C VAL A 149 17.42 6.24 13.22
N LEU A 150 17.87 4.99 13.35
CA LEU A 150 17.10 3.90 13.93
C LEU A 150 17.51 3.64 15.39
N LYS A 151 16.55 3.24 16.22
CA LYS A 151 16.81 2.85 17.61
C LYS A 151 17.61 1.55 17.68
N ASN A 152 18.62 1.50 18.55
CA ASN A 152 19.38 0.28 18.82
C ASN A 152 18.61 -0.69 19.73
N GLY A 153 18.84 -1.99 19.55
CA GLY A 153 18.49 -3.03 20.52
C GLY A 153 17.00 -3.23 20.78
N ILE A 154 16.14 -2.84 19.84
CA ILE A 154 14.68 -3.03 19.96
C ILE A 154 14.32 -4.44 19.46
N PRO A 155 13.71 -5.31 20.28
CA PRO A 155 13.30 -6.63 19.84
C PRO A 155 11.89 -6.62 19.22
N PHE A 156 11.69 -7.47 18.22
CA PHE A 156 10.38 -7.99 17.85
C PHE A 156 9.81 -8.84 18.99
N SER A 157 8.50 -9.15 18.92
CA SER A 157 7.83 -9.94 19.95
C SER A 157 8.34 -11.38 20.09
N ASP A 158 9.08 -11.89 19.10
CA ASP A 158 9.78 -13.18 19.15
C ASP A 158 11.22 -13.08 19.69
N GLY A 159 11.69 -11.87 20.00
CA GLY A 159 12.99 -11.59 20.59
C GLY A 159 14.11 -11.29 19.59
N VAL A 160 13.86 -11.40 18.28
CA VAL A 160 14.86 -11.00 17.27
C VAL A 160 15.01 -9.47 17.28
N ILE A 161 16.24 -8.97 17.22
CA ILE A 161 16.52 -7.53 17.25
C ILE A 161 16.25 -6.93 15.88
N MET A 162 15.46 -5.85 15.86
CA MET A 162 15.17 -5.04 14.68
C MET A 162 16.45 -4.39 14.13
N SER A 163 16.52 -4.25 12.81
CA SER A 163 17.63 -3.59 12.12
C SER A 163 17.16 -2.78 10.92
N ALA A 164 18.10 -2.07 10.27
CA ALA A 164 17.83 -1.43 8.98
C ALA A 164 17.30 -2.42 7.91
N LYS A 165 17.66 -3.70 7.99
CA LYS A 165 17.18 -4.73 7.04
C LYS A 165 15.67 -4.92 7.09
N ASP A 166 15.05 -4.84 8.25
CA ASP A 166 13.60 -4.99 8.39
C ASP A 166 12.85 -3.78 7.80
N VAL A 167 13.46 -2.59 7.87
CA VAL A 167 12.94 -1.37 7.21
C VAL A 167 13.05 -1.51 5.69
N LEU A 168 14.22 -1.91 5.19
CA LEU A 168 14.47 -2.12 3.77
C LEU A 168 13.56 -3.22 3.21
N PHE A 169 13.44 -4.36 3.87
CA PHE A 169 12.50 -5.42 3.52
C PHE A 169 11.08 -4.88 3.34
N SER A 170 10.61 -4.08 4.30
CA SER A 170 9.27 -3.48 4.24
C SER A 170 9.12 -2.54 3.04
N MET A 171 10.09 -1.66 2.79
CA MET A 171 10.07 -0.75 1.63
C MET A 171 10.12 -1.51 0.29
N TYR A 172 10.91 -2.58 0.20
CA TYR A 172 11.07 -3.36 -1.03
C TYR A 172 9.87 -4.25 -1.34
N VAL A 173 9.21 -4.83 -0.34
CA VAL A 173 7.92 -5.52 -0.53
C VAL A 173 6.87 -4.54 -1.08
N LEU A 174 6.79 -3.34 -0.50
CA LEU A 174 5.83 -2.31 -0.95
C LEU A 174 6.20 -1.67 -2.30
N ALA A 175 7.45 -1.81 -2.74
CA ALA A 175 7.92 -1.33 -4.03
C ALA A 175 7.83 -2.40 -5.13
N ASP A 176 7.62 -3.67 -4.80
CA ASP A 176 7.62 -4.77 -5.76
C ASP A 176 6.55 -4.61 -6.86
N PRO A 177 6.86 -4.91 -8.14
CA PRO A 177 5.91 -4.78 -9.24
C PRO A 177 4.64 -5.63 -9.09
N LEU A 178 4.69 -6.76 -8.36
CA LEU A 178 3.55 -7.63 -8.10
C LEU A 178 2.88 -7.39 -6.74
N TYR A 179 3.24 -6.32 -6.03
CA TYR A 179 2.54 -5.94 -4.80
C TYR A 179 1.10 -5.51 -5.11
N ASP A 180 0.14 -6.20 -4.50
CA ASP A 180 -1.30 -6.00 -4.70
C ASP A 180 -2.05 -5.65 -3.40
N GLY A 181 -1.33 -5.16 -2.38
CA GLY A 181 -1.94 -4.64 -1.15
C GLY A 181 -2.35 -3.17 -1.28
N SER A 182 -2.87 -2.60 -0.19
CA SER A 182 -3.47 -1.25 -0.17
C SER A 182 -2.47 -0.09 -0.22
N SER A 183 -1.17 -0.35 -0.04
CA SER A 183 -0.15 0.70 -0.05
C SER A 183 0.11 1.22 -1.45
N THR A 184 0.39 2.52 -1.55
CA THR A 184 0.79 3.18 -2.80
C THR A 184 2.26 3.61 -2.77
N PHE A 185 3.11 2.95 -1.99
CA PHE A 185 4.52 3.29 -1.82
C PHE A 185 5.26 3.44 -3.17
N TYR A 186 4.98 2.54 -4.11
CA TYR A 186 5.56 2.52 -5.45
C TYR A 186 5.28 3.76 -6.31
N THR A 187 4.27 4.57 -5.95
CA THR A 187 3.93 5.81 -6.66
C THR A 187 4.86 6.98 -6.31
N MET A 188 5.69 6.84 -5.28
CA MET A 188 6.64 7.87 -4.91
C MET A 188 7.76 7.99 -5.94
N LYS A 189 8.25 9.21 -6.17
CA LYS A 189 9.37 9.49 -7.08
C LYS A 189 10.72 9.18 -6.45
N ILE A 190 10.86 8.03 -5.79
CA ILE A 190 12.14 7.60 -5.20
C ILE A 190 13.10 7.30 -6.35
N GLN A 191 14.31 7.86 -6.29
CA GLN A 191 15.32 7.61 -7.33
C GLN A 191 15.57 6.10 -7.46
N GLY A 192 15.59 5.57 -8.68
CA GLY A 192 15.82 4.15 -8.93
C GLY A 192 14.60 3.23 -8.78
N ILE A 193 13.44 3.72 -8.32
CA ILE A 193 12.28 2.84 -8.09
C ILE A 193 11.66 2.35 -9.40
N GLY A 194 11.69 3.18 -10.46
CA GLY A 194 11.22 2.80 -11.79
C GLY A 194 12.12 1.72 -12.39
N GLU A 195 13.44 1.90 -12.33
CA GLU A 195 14.45 0.94 -12.76
C GLU A 195 14.29 -0.40 -12.03
N TYR A 196 14.08 -0.35 -10.71
CA TYR A 196 13.79 -1.54 -9.91
C TYR A 196 12.47 -2.22 -10.30
N ARG A 197 11.37 -1.49 -10.47
CA ARG A 197 10.08 -2.15 -10.80
C ARG A 197 10.06 -2.74 -12.19
N LEU A 198 10.60 -2.02 -13.16
CA LEU A 198 10.65 -2.44 -14.56
C LEU A 198 11.85 -3.35 -14.87
N GLN A 199 12.76 -3.55 -13.92
CA GLN A 199 13.99 -4.34 -14.08
C GLN A 199 14.80 -3.92 -15.32
N THR A 200 14.86 -2.61 -15.56
CA THR A 200 15.49 -1.99 -16.73
C THR A 200 16.38 -0.80 -16.36
N SER A 201 17.10 -0.26 -17.34
CA SER A 201 17.95 0.91 -17.15
C SER A 201 17.17 2.22 -17.25
N LYS A 202 17.68 3.26 -16.60
CA LYS A 202 17.15 4.62 -16.71
C LYS A 202 17.06 5.11 -18.16
N ASP A 203 18.06 4.79 -18.99
CA ASP A 203 18.08 5.17 -20.41
C ASP A 203 16.91 4.55 -21.19
N VAL A 204 16.47 3.34 -20.84
CA VAL A 204 15.30 2.69 -21.44
C VAL A 204 14.02 3.39 -20.98
N ILE A 205 13.90 3.70 -19.68
CA ILE A 205 12.73 4.42 -19.14
C ILE A 205 12.59 5.79 -19.79
N GLU A 206 13.66 6.61 -19.80
CA GLU A 206 13.64 7.94 -20.42
C GLU A 206 13.32 7.86 -21.92
N LYS A 207 13.79 6.80 -22.61
CA LYS A 207 13.43 6.54 -24.01
C LYS A 207 11.94 6.27 -24.16
N VAL A 208 11.38 5.35 -23.37
CA VAL A 208 9.95 5.02 -23.42
C VAL A 208 9.09 6.22 -23.08
N GLU A 209 9.43 6.99 -22.03
CA GLU A 209 8.72 8.22 -21.67
C GLU A 209 8.66 9.22 -22.84
N ALA A 210 9.77 9.39 -23.57
CA ALA A 210 9.79 10.26 -24.75
C ALA A 210 8.93 9.72 -25.91
N ILE A 211 8.85 8.39 -26.09
CA ILE A 211 7.98 7.76 -27.09
C ILE A 211 6.51 7.97 -26.72
N LEU A 212 6.16 7.76 -25.45
CA LEU A 212 4.80 7.92 -24.93
C LEU A 212 4.35 9.38 -24.96
N GLU A 213 5.23 10.35 -24.66
CA GLU A 213 4.93 11.77 -24.76
C GLU A 213 4.66 12.21 -26.21
N ALA A 214 5.35 11.62 -27.19
CA ALA A 214 5.10 11.89 -28.61
C ALA A 214 3.78 11.25 -29.08
N GLY A 215 3.48 10.05 -28.61
CA GLY A 215 2.24 9.32 -28.90
C GLY A 215 2.14 8.80 -30.35
N ILE A 216 0.94 8.37 -30.71
CA ILE A 216 0.55 7.97 -32.07
C ILE A 216 -0.70 8.72 -32.49
N GLU A 217 -0.97 8.77 -33.79
CA GLU A 217 -2.18 9.31 -34.39
C GLU A 217 -2.82 8.27 -35.31
N ASP A 218 -4.15 8.35 -35.47
CA ASP A 218 -4.88 7.61 -36.50
C ASP A 218 -5.02 8.47 -37.76
N GLU A 219 -4.44 8.03 -38.87
CA GLU A 219 -4.71 8.60 -40.19
C GLU A 219 -5.39 7.56 -41.09
N ASP A 220 -6.72 7.68 -41.23
CA ASP A 220 -7.55 6.83 -42.09
C ASP A 220 -7.45 5.32 -41.76
N GLY A 221 -7.32 4.97 -40.47
CA GLY A 221 -7.22 3.61 -39.97
C GLY A 221 -5.80 3.03 -40.02
N GLU A 222 -4.79 3.87 -40.25
CA GLU A 222 -3.37 3.50 -40.15
C GLU A 222 -2.71 4.21 -38.96
N MET A 223 -1.84 3.49 -38.25
CA MET A 223 -1.06 4.04 -37.14
C MET A 223 0.04 4.94 -37.68
N VAL A 224 0.02 6.21 -37.27
CA VAL A 224 1.10 7.16 -37.52
C VAL A 224 1.85 7.43 -36.22
N ILE A 225 3.12 7.03 -36.17
CA ILE A 225 3.98 7.25 -35.02
C ILE A 225 4.53 8.68 -35.06
N ASN A 226 4.26 9.46 -34.01
CA ASN A 226 4.80 10.81 -33.90
C ASN A 226 6.28 10.78 -33.50
N PRO A 227 7.13 11.63 -34.11
CA PRO A 227 8.56 11.62 -33.84
C PRO A 227 8.89 12.10 -32.42
N ALA A 228 9.41 11.19 -31.60
CA ALA A 228 9.93 11.45 -30.27
C ALA A 228 11.32 12.10 -30.29
N SER A 229 11.51 13.12 -29.44
CA SER A 229 12.78 13.85 -29.36
C SER A 229 13.88 12.98 -28.76
N GLY A 230 14.96 12.74 -29.51
CA GLY A 230 16.13 12.01 -29.02
C GLY A 230 16.04 10.48 -29.15
N VAL A 231 14.95 9.96 -29.72
CA VAL A 231 14.73 8.53 -29.96
C VAL A 231 14.80 8.25 -31.47
N SER A 232 15.35 7.10 -31.86
CA SER A 232 15.41 6.73 -33.28
C SER A 232 14.03 6.28 -33.80
N GLU A 233 13.79 6.39 -35.10
CA GLU A 233 12.57 5.88 -35.74
C GLU A 233 12.42 4.37 -35.51
N ALA A 234 13.52 3.62 -35.65
CA ALA A 234 13.54 2.17 -35.42
C ALA A 234 13.20 1.80 -33.96
N ASP A 235 13.64 2.59 -32.97
CA ASP A 235 13.28 2.35 -31.57
C ASP A 235 11.77 2.59 -31.32
N GLN A 236 11.20 3.61 -31.96
CA GLN A 236 9.77 3.91 -31.86
C GLN A 236 8.91 2.87 -32.57
N GLU A 237 9.32 2.42 -33.76
CA GLU A 237 8.70 1.31 -34.48
C GLU A 237 8.76 0.01 -33.67
N ALA A 238 9.88 -0.25 -32.99
CA ALA A 238 10.00 -1.42 -32.13
C ALA A 238 9.06 -1.34 -30.91
N PHE A 239 8.95 -0.17 -30.27
CA PHE A 239 8.04 0.04 -29.14
C PHE A 239 6.58 -0.15 -29.54
N TRP A 240 6.10 0.60 -30.53
CA TRP A 240 4.71 0.50 -30.99
C TRP A 240 4.41 -0.78 -31.77
N GLY A 241 5.44 -1.53 -32.19
CA GLY A 241 5.28 -2.86 -32.78
C GLY A 241 4.68 -3.90 -31.81
N TYR A 242 4.68 -3.63 -30.51
CA TYR A 242 4.02 -4.46 -29.50
C TYR A 242 2.55 -4.11 -29.24
N LEU A 243 1.99 -3.10 -29.94
CA LEU A 243 0.63 -2.63 -29.69
C LEU A 243 -0.43 -3.73 -29.83
N ASP A 244 -0.30 -4.63 -30.81
CA ASP A 244 -1.28 -5.72 -30.99
C ASP A 244 -1.18 -6.78 -29.89
N GLU A 245 0.03 -7.15 -29.46
CA GLU A 245 0.24 -8.08 -28.35
C GLU A 245 -0.27 -7.49 -27.02
N ALA A 246 0.03 -6.20 -26.80
CA ALA A 246 -0.50 -5.43 -25.67
C ALA A 246 -2.02 -5.34 -25.72
N GLY A 247 -2.59 -5.14 -26.91
CA GLY A 247 -4.02 -5.06 -27.15
C GLY A 247 -4.76 -6.34 -26.80
N ALA A 248 -4.20 -7.49 -27.17
CA ALA A 248 -4.73 -8.79 -26.77
C ALA A 248 -4.67 -8.98 -25.25
N ALA A 249 -3.58 -8.57 -24.58
CA ALA A 249 -3.48 -8.63 -23.12
C ALA A 249 -4.49 -7.70 -22.41
N PHE A 250 -4.66 -6.48 -22.93
CA PHE A 250 -5.66 -5.52 -22.48
C PHE A 250 -7.09 -6.09 -22.61
N ALA A 251 -7.42 -6.68 -23.77
CA ALA A 251 -8.71 -7.30 -24.00
C ALA A 251 -8.94 -8.53 -23.09
N GLN A 252 -7.89 -9.30 -22.81
CA GLN A 252 -7.97 -10.45 -21.89
C GLN A 252 -8.27 -10.01 -20.45
N GLU A 253 -7.73 -8.88 -19.99
CA GLU A 253 -8.08 -8.34 -18.67
C GLU A 253 -9.58 -8.03 -18.56
N ILE A 254 -10.17 -7.47 -19.62
CA ILE A 254 -11.62 -7.21 -19.68
C ILE A 254 -12.40 -8.53 -19.59
N VAL A 255 -11.98 -9.56 -20.33
CA VAL A 255 -12.58 -10.89 -20.27
C VAL A 255 -12.53 -11.46 -18.85
N ASP A 256 -11.38 -11.41 -18.21
CA ASP A 256 -11.18 -11.94 -16.85
C ASP A 256 -12.06 -11.19 -15.84
N TYR A 257 -12.10 -9.85 -15.93
CA TYR A 257 -12.94 -9.00 -15.09
C TYR A 257 -14.43 -9.33 -15.26
N VAL A 258 -14.89 -9.47 -16.50
CA VAL A 258 -16.29 -9.76 -16.80
C VAL A 258 -16.69 -11.13 -16.26
N ASN A 259 -15.87 -12.16 -16.48
CA ASN A 259 -16.16 -13.51 -15.99
C ASN A 259 -16.15 -13.59 -14.46
N ALA A 260 -15.33 -12.79 -13.78
CA ALA A 260 -15.30 -12.72 -12.33
C ALA A 260 -16.49 -11.93 -11.74
N SER A 261 -16.89 -10.83 -12.38
CA SER A 261 -17.81 -9.84 -11.80
C SER A 261 -19.26 -9.97 -12.26
N TYR A 262 -19.48 -10.55 -13.44
CA TYR A 262 -20.78 -10.61 -14.09
C TYR A 262 -21.33 -12.01 -14.39
N PRO A 263 -20.95 -13.11 -13.69
CA PRO A 263 -21.44 -14.45 -14.03
C PRO A 263 -22.98 -14.58 -13.93
N GLN A 264 -23.65 -13.69 -13.21
CA GLN A 264 -25.11 -13.63 -13.11
C GLN A 264 -25.83 -13.28 -14.43
N TYR A 265 -25.13 -12.74 -15.43
CA TYR A 265 -25.71 -12.40 -16.74
C TYR A 265 -25.59 -13.54 -17.76
N ILE A 266 -24.89 -14.62 -17.42
CA ILE A 266 -24.82 -15.80 -18.26
C ILE A 266 -26.20 -16.49 -18.28
N GLY A 267 -26.75 -16.70 -19.47
CA GLY A 267 -28.07 -17.28 -19.69
C GLY A 267 -29.21 -16.26 -19.59
N ASP A 268 -28.92 -14.98 -19.39
CA ASP A 268 -29.91 -13.92 -19.51
C ASP A 268 -30.29 -13.71 -20.99
N GLU A 269 -31.59 -13.64 -21.27
CA GLU A 269 -32.13 -13.55 -22.63
C GLU A 269 -31.71 -12.26 -23.37
N ASP A 270 -31.42 -11.20 -22.64
CA ASP A 270 -31.05 -9.89 -23.18
C ASP A 270 -29.53 -9.63 -23.16
N ALA A 271 -28.73 -10.50 -22.53
CA ALA A 271 -27.27 -10.30 -22.39
C ALA A 271 -26.43 -11.42 -23.03
N PHE A 272 -26.63 -12.68 -22.63
CA PHE A 272 -25.86 -13.81 -23.17
C PHE A 272 -26.69 -15.11 -23.12
N PRO A 273 -27.68 -15.27 -24.00
CA PRO A 273 -28.61 -16.39 -23.99
C PRO A 273 -27.95 -17.72 -24.40
N GLY A 274 -28.65 -18.84 -24.16
CA GLY A 274 -28.31 -20.13 -24.76
C GLY A 274 -27.21 -20.94 -24.06
N TYR A 275 -26.45 -20.33 -23.16
CA TYR A 275 -25.40 -20.99 -22.35
C TYR A 275 -25.64 -20.83 -20.86
N ASP A 276 -25.20 -21.80 -20.06
CA ASP A 276 -25.13 -21.70 -18.61
C ASP A 276 -23.69 -21.41 -18.11
N ALA A 277 -23.58 -21.01 -16.84
CA ALA A 277 -22.32 -20.59 -16.25
C ALA A 277 -21.25 -21.70 -16.23
N ASP A 278 -21.64 -22.97 -16.10
CA ASP A 278 -20.68 -24.09 -16.11
C ASP A 278 -20.13 -24.31 -17.52
N GLN A 279 -20.94 -24.10 -18.56
CA GLN A 279 -20.49 -24.16 -19.95
C GLN A 279 -19.50 -23.05 -20.28
N VAL A 280 -19.82 -21.80 -19.91
CA VAL A 280 -18.94 -20.65 -20.14
C VAL A 280 -17.63 -20.82 -19.38
N ALA A 281 -17.66 -21.20 -18.10
CA ALA A 281 -16.46 -21.40 -17.30
C ALA A 281 -15.54 -22.53 -17.82
N ALA A 282 -16.07 -23.46 -18.63
CA ALA A 282 -15.33 -24.59 -19.18
C ALA A 282 -14.74 -24.33 -20.57
N ASP A 283 -15.11 -23.24 -21.24
CA ASP A 283 -14.74 -22.96 -22.64
C ASP A 283 -14.19 -21.53 -22.78
N PRO A 284 -12.87 -21.37 -23.00
CA PRO A 284 -12.25 -20.07 -23.18
C PRO A 284 -12.89 -19.21 -24.28
N ASN A 285 -13.39 -19.81 -25.36
CA ASN A 285 -14.01 -19.06 -26.45
C ASN A 285 -15.33 -18.44 -25.99
N LEU A 286 -16.10 -19.17 -25.16
CA LEU A 286 -17.30 -18.63 -24.53
C LEU A 286 -16.99 -17.57 -23.50
N GLN A 287 -15.88 -17.69 -22.76
CA GLN A 287 -15.45 -16.65 -21.82
C GLN A 287 -15.17 -15.34 -22.55
N VAL A 288 -14.47 -15.39 -23.70
CA VAL A 288 -14.21 -14.21 -24.51
C VAL A 288 -15.48 -13.67 -25.15
N ALA A 289 -16.31 -14.52 -25.79
CA ALA A 289 -17.58 -14.11 -26.38
C ALA A 289 -18.51 -13.43 -25.34
N PHE A 290 -18.56 -13.96 -24.12
CA PHE A 290 -19.29 -13.36 -23.01
C PHE A 290 -18.69 -12.00 -22.61
N GLY A 291 -17.35 -11.93 -22.51
CA GLY A 291 -16.62 -10.68 -22.29
C GLY A 291 -16.97 -9.60 -23.30
N MET A 292 -16.86 -9.93 -24.59
CA MET A 292 -17.20 -9.03 -25.70
C MET A 292 -18.66 -8.60 -25.67
N ALA A 293 -19.60 -9.52 -25.44
CA ALA A 293 -21.02 -9.19 -25.41
C ALA A 293 -21.37 -8.22 -24.27
N MET A 294 -20.84 -8.46 -23.07
CA MET A 294 -21.09 -7.60 -21.90
C MET A 294 -20.47 -6.20 -22.06
N TRP A 295 -19.42 -6.07 -22.86
CA TRP A 295 -18.76 -4.81 -23.15
C TRP A 295 -19.24 -4.15 -24.46
N GLY A 296 -20.22 -4.74 -25.16
CA GLY A 296 -20.84 -4.17 -26.36
C GLY A 296 -20.08 -4.40 -27.67
N PHE A 297 -19.16 -5.37 -27.70
CA PHE A 297 -18.37 -5.75 -28.88
C PHE A 297 -18.87 -7.01 -29.58
N GLY A 298 -20.08 -7.47 -29.27
CA GLY A 298 -20.74 -8.54 -30.00
C GLY A 298 -22.03 -9.02 -29.34
N GLU A 299 -22.66 -10.01 -29.94
CA GLU A 299 -23.87 -10.66 -29.42
C GLU A 299 -23.98 -12.10 -29.96
N LEU A 300 -24.85 -12.91 -29.35
CA LEU A 300 -25.20 -14.22 -29.89
C LEU A 300 -26.37 -14.10 -30.87
N ASP A 301 -26.28 -14.76 -32.01
CA ASP A 301 -27.40 -14.87 -32.95
C ASP A 301 -28.46 -15.92 -32.51
N GLU A 302 -29.55 -16.03 -33.28
CA GLU A 302 -30.63 -16.98 -32.99
C GLU A 302 -30.18 -18.47 -33.02
N ASP A 303 -29.07 -18.77 -33.68
CA ASP A 303 -28.50 -20.11 -33.80
C ASP A 303 -27.41 -20.38 -32.73
N GLY A 304 -27.10 -19.40 -31.87
CA GLY A 304 -26.09 -19.48 -30.83
C GLY A 304 -24.65 -19.25 -31.31
N ASN A 305 -24.47 -18.74 -32.52
CA ASN A 305 -23.15 -18.29 -33.00
C ASN A 305 -22.85 -16.91 -32.43
N PHE A 306 -21.57 -16.63 -32.20
CA PHE A 306 -21.15 -15.30 -31.77
C PHE A 306 -20.95 -14.39 -32.99
N VAL A 307 -21.55 -13.21 -32.97
CA VAL A 307 -21.39 -12.18 -33.99
C VAL A 307 -20.70 -10.98 -33.33
N ASP A 308 -19.51 -10.63 -33.80
CA ASP A 308 -18.77 -9.50 -33.25
C ASP A 308 -19.29 -8.15 -33.77
N ALA A 309 -18.82 -7.04 -33.20
CA ALA A 309 -19.24 -5.69 -33.59
C ALA A 309 -18.79 -5.28 -35.00
N LEU A 310 -17.81 -5.99 -35.57
CA LEU A 310 -17.38 -5.83 -36.97
C LEU A 310 -18.26 -6.63 -37.96
N GLY A 311 -19.15 -7.48 -37.46
CA GLY A 311 -20.09 -8.29 -38.24
C GLY A 311 -19.52 -9.63 -38.71
N ASN A 312 -18.42 -10.09 -38.13
CA ASN A 312 -17.90 -11.46 -38.31
C ASN A 312 -18.72 -12.43 -37.47
N THR A 313 -18.96 -13.64 -37.98
CA THR A 313 -19.72 -14.69 -37.29
C THR A 313 -18.80 -15.86 -36.97
N TYR A 314 -18.83 -16.31 -35.72
CA TYR A 314 -18.03 -17.39 -35.15
C TYR A 314 -18.95 -18.50 -34.64
N VAL A 315 -18.81 -19.70 -35.20
CA VAL A 315 -19.52 -20.89 -34.74
C VAL A 315 -18.81 -21.44 -33.51
N ILE A 316 -19.42 -21.29 -32.34
CA ILE A 316 -18.83 -21.73 -31.07
C ILE A 316 -18.57 -23.25 -31.09
N GLY A 317 -17.32 -23.63 -30.82
CA GLY A 317 -16.83 -25.02 -30.87
C GLY A 317 -16.21 -25.43 -32.21
N GLU A 318 -16.34 -24.62 -33.26
CA GLU A 318 -15.63 -24.78 -34.54
C GLU A 318 -14.61 -23.65 -34.76
N ASP A 319 -15.02 -22.40 -34.51
CA ASP A 319 -14.19 -21.20 -34.66
C ASP A 319 -13.56 -20.76 -33.34
N GLU A 320 -12.43 -20.08 -33.44
CA GLU A 320 -11.72 -19.50 -32.31
C GLU A 320 -12.20 -18.07 -32.05
N VAL A 321 -12.61 -17.80 -30.81
CA VAL A 321 -12.89 -16.45 -30.31
C VAL A 321 -11.92 -16.24 -29.16
N ASN A 322 -10.95 -15.38 -29.34
CA ASN A 322 -9.87 -15.14 -28.38
C ASN A 322 -9.63 -13.64 -28.19
N ALA A 323 -8.70 -13.28 -27.32
CA ALA A 323 -8.44 -11.88 -27.00
C ALA A 323 -7.92 -11.06 -28.20
N ASP A 324 -7.29 -11.69 -29.20
CA ASP A 324 -6.88 -11.01 -30.44
C ASP A 324 -8.12 -10.56 -31.24
N VAL A 325 -9.13 -11.43 -31.38
CA VAL A 325 -10.41 -11.09 -32.02
C VAL A 325 -11.09 -9.93 -31.29
N TYR A 326 -11.01 -9.93 -29.96
CA TYR A 326 -11.57 -8.84 -29.17
C TYR A 326 -10.78 -7.54 -29.38
N TRP A 327 -9.45 -7.60 -29.36
CA TRP A 327 -8.60 -6.45 -29.67
C TRP A 327 -8.92 -5.85 -31.05
N GLU A 328 -9.09 -6.68 -32.08
CA GLU A 328 -9.49 -6.22 -33.43
C GLU A 328 -10.81 -5.44 -33.41
N ASN A 329 -11.77 -5.84 -32.56
CA ASN A 329 -13.04 -5.14 -32.41
C ASN A 329 -12.89 -3.80 -31.67
N ILE A 330 -12.04 -3.73 -30.64
CA ILE A 330 -11.70 -2.49 -29.93
C ILE A 330 -11.01 -1.52 -30.90
N LEU A 331 -9.98 -1.99 -31.60
CA LEU A 331 -9.25 -1.21 -32.61
C LEU A 331 -10.16 -0.79 -33.76
N GLY A 332 -11.12 -1.64 -34.17
CA GLY A 332 -12.10 -1.29 -35.20
C GLY A 332 -13.09 -0.19 -34.76
N ALA A 333 -13.39 -0.10 -33.47
CA ALA A 333 -14.27 0.93 -32.92
C ALA A 333 -13.58 2.29 -32.74
N TYR A 334 -12.31 2.27 -32.31
CA TYR A 334 -11.58 3.47 -31.90
C TYR A 334 -10.42 3.86 -32.81
N GLY A 335 -10.02 3.00 -33.74
CA GLY A 335 -8.78 3.17 -34.49
C GLY A 335 -7.58 3.23 -33.53
N TYR A 336 -6.63 4.11 -33.81
CA TYR A 336 -5.48 4.38 -32.94
C TYR A 336 -5.70 5.53 -31.94
N ASP A 337 -6.96 5.87 -31.63
CA ASP A 337 -7.31 6.80 -30.54
C ASP A 337 -7.10 6.13 -29.18
N LEU A 338 -5.90 6.30 -28.61
CA LEU A 338 -5.52 5.71 -27.33
C LEU A 338 -6.44 6.14 -26.17
N ASP A 339 -7.00 7.35 -26.20
CA ASP A 339 -7.93 7.81 -25.16
C ASP A 339 -9.27 7.06 -25.27
N GLY A 340 -9.73 6.80 -26.50
CA GLY A 340 -10.91 5.97 -26.77
C GLY A 340 -10.73 4.53 -26.32
N ILE A 341 -9.60 3.91 -26.68
CA ILE A 341 -9.23 2.54 -26.30
C ILE A 341 -9.17 2.40 -24.77
N ASN A 342 -8.47 3.32 -24.09
CA ASN A 342 -8.37 3.31 -22.62
C ASN A 342 -9.72 3.56 -21.93
N GLY A 343 -10.72 4.07 -22.64
CA GLY A 343 -12.10 4.14 -22.14
C GLY A 343 -12.70 2.77 -21.83
N GLU A 344 -12.17 1.69 -22.43
CA GLU A 344 -12.65 0.32 -22.25
C GLU A 344 -11.94 -0.46 -21.15
N GLN A 345 -10.90 0.10 -20.51
CA GLN A 345 -10.07 -0.63 -19.55
C GLN A 345 -10.90 -1.18 -18.38
N ALA A 346 -10.61 -2.42 -17.97
CA ALA A 346 -11.24 -3.02 -16.80
C ALA A 346 -10.44 -2.78 -15.51
N GLY A 347 -9.11 -2.71 -15.62
CA GLY A 347 -8.19 -2.40 -14.53
C GLY A 347 -7.67 -0.97 -14.51
N ASP A 348 -6.54 -0.79 -13.81
CA ASP A 348 -5.86 0.49 -13.67
C ASP A 348 -4.85 0.76 -14.81
N LEU A 349 -4.48 -0.26 -15.59
CA LEU A 349 -3.47 -0.17 -16.64
C LEU A 349 -4.07 0.35 -17.94
N THR A 350 -3.34 1.27 -18.57
CA THR A 350 -3.62 1.75 -19.92
C THR A 350 -3.00 0.82 -20.96
N ILE A 351 -3.45 0.89 -22.22
CA ILE A 351 -2.82 0.14 -23.33
C ILE A 351 -1.33 0.48 -23.46
N GLN A 352 -0.93 1.72 -23.16
CA GLN A 352 0.47 2.15 -23.16
C GLN A 352 1.29 1.44 -22.07
N ASP A 353 0.70 1.16 -20.91
CA ASP A 353 1.36 0.42 -19.84
C ASP A 353 1.65 -1.02 -20.28
N TYR A 354 0.68 -1.68 -20.94
CA TYR A 354 0.88 -3.01 -21.53
C TYR A 354 1.98 -3.01 -22.61
N VAL A 355 1.99 -2.02 -23.51
CA VAL A 355 3.06 -1.89 -24.52
C VAL A 355 4.42 -1.73 -23.86
N ASN A 356 4.52 -0.87 -22.83
CA ASN A 356 5.75 -0.66 -22.09
C ASN A 356 6.24 -1.93 -21.41
N ASP A 357 5.36 -2.64 -20.68
CA ASP A 357 5.73 -3.87 -19.98
C ASP A 357 6.25 -4.95 -20.94
N ILE A 358 5.58 -5.14 -22.08
CA ILE A 358 6.00 -6.10 -23.12
C ILE A 358 7.31 -5.65 -23.78
N TYR A 359 7.44 -4.37 -24.13
CA TYR A 359 8.67 -3.83 -24.72
C TYR A 359 9.86 -4.01 -23.77
N VAL A 360 9.69 -3.66 -22.49
CA VAL A 360 10.75 -3.80 -21.48
C VAL A 360 11.09 -5.28 -21.29
N ALA A 361 10.11 -6.16 -21.18
CA ALA A 361 10.34 -7.60 -21.04
C ALA A 361 11.16 -8.21 -22.19
N ASN A 362 10.97 -7.72 -23.42
CA ASN A 362 11.64 -8.27 -24.61
C ASN A 362 12.96 -7.57 -24.98
N GLU A 363 13.02 -6.26 -24.84
CA GLU A 363 14.10 -5.42 -25.38
C GLU A 363 14.85 -4.63 -24.30
N GLY A 364 14.24 -4.42 -23.13
CA GLY A 364 14.72 -3.51 -22.09
C GLY A 364 15.31 -4.17 -20.84
N GLN A 365 15.05 -5.45 -20.59
CA GLN A 365 15.48 -6.10 -19.34
C GLN A 365 17.01 -6.14 -19.20
N LEU A 366 17.49 -5.81 -18.00
CA LEU A 366 18.90 -5.91 -17.67
C LEU A 366 19.28 -7.33 -17.27
N GLU A 367 20.38 -7.84 -17.82
CA GLU A 367 20.94 -9.13 -17.41
C GLU A 367 21.33 -9.09 -15.92
N GLY A 368 20.70 -9.94 -15.11
CA GLY A 368 20.86 -9.97 -13.65
C GLY A 368 19.90 -9.06 -12.87
N GLY A 369 19.05 -8.30 -13.56
CA GLY A 369 18.03 -7.44 -12.96
C GLY A 369 18.58 -6.20 -12.26
N VAL A 370 17.67 -5.44 -11.67
CA VAL A 370 17.97 -4.26 -10.83
C VAL A 370 17.64 -4.64 -9.39
N PRO A 371 18.64 -5.03 -8.57
CA PRO A 371 18.37 -5.56 -7.23
C PRO A 371 18.03 -4.47 -6.20
N ASP A 372 18.40 -3.21 -6.48
CA ASP A 372 18.34 -2.12 -5.52
C ASP A 372 17.69 -0.85 -6.07
N ILE A 373 16.99 -0.15 -5.20
CA ILE A 373 16.42 1.17 -5.45
C ILE A 373 17.47 2.21 -5.05
N THR A 374 18.08 2.88 -6.02
CA THR A 374 19.27 3.75 -5.80
C THR A 374 19.04 4.90 -4.81
N GLY A 375 17.80 5.36 -4.68
CA GLY A 375 17.37 6.39 -3.74
C GLY A 375 17.19 5.87 -2.31
N ILE A 376 17.14 4.56 -2.08
CA ILE A 376 17.04 3.94 -0.75
C ILE A 376 18.41 3.38 -0.37
N THR A 377 19.00 3.93 0.69
CA THR A 377 20.31 3.50 1.18
C THR A 377 20.28 3.32 2.69
N SER A 378 21.21 2.53 3.23
CA SER A 378 21.40 2.38 4.67
C SER A 378 22.87 2.47 5.04
N GLY A 379 23.13 2.68 6.33
CA GLY A 379 24.49 2.72 6.87
C GLY A 379 24.47 2.98 8.36
N THR A 380 25.60 3.41 8.92
CA THR A 380 25.68 3.83 10.32
C THR A 380 26.05 5.30 10.44
N VAL A 381 25.61 5.91 11.53
CA VAL A 381 25.94 7.29 11.91
C VAL A 381 26.18 7.34 13.41
N VAL A 382 27.12 8.17 13.85
CA VAL A 382 27.27 8.51 15.27
C VAL A 382 26.40 9.73 15.55
N SER A 383 25.32 9.54 16.30
CA SER A 383 24.41 10.62 16.70
C SER A 383 25.08 11.59 17.68
N ASP A 384 24.43 12.73 17.94
CA ASP A 384 24.92 13.79 18.84
C ASP A 384 25.21 13.31 20.28
N ASP A 385 24.57 12.23 20.73
CA ASP A 385 24.81 11.60 22.03
C ASP A 385 26.04 10.66 22.05
N GLY A 386 26.73 10.53 20.92
CA GLY A 386 27.93 9.69 20.76
C GLY A 386 27.62 8.21 20.55
N VAL A 387 26.35 7.83 20.38
CA VAL A 387 25.93 6.45 20.11
C VAL A 387 25.91 6.22 18.60
N GLU A 388 26.57 5.15 18.16
CA GLU A 388 26.48 4.69 16.77
C GLU A 388 25.14 3.98 16.54
N ARG A 389 24.40 4.41 15.52
CA ARG A 389 23.08 3.89 15.13
C ARG A 389 23.05 3.60 13.64
N GLU A 390 22.21 2.63 13.25
CA GLU A 390 21.89 2.45 11.83
C GLU A 390 21.00 3.59 11.34
N TYR A 391 21.05 3.90 10.05
CA TYR A 391 20.12 4.80 9.39
C TYR A 391 19.59 4.21 8.08
N VAL A 392 18.42 4.68 7.66
CA VAL A 392 17.88 4.51 6.30
C VAL A 392 17.67 5.90 5.70
N LYS A 393 18.16 6.11 4.48
CA LYS A 393 18.02 7.35 3.73
C LYS A 393 17.22 7.09 2.46
N VAL A 394 16.23 7.95 2.20
CA VAL A 394 15.39 7.93 1.00
C VAL A 394 15.51 9.25 0.25
N VAL A 395 15.81 9.17 -1.05
CA VAL A 395 16.02 10.32 -1.94
C VAL A 395 14.95 10.31 -3.03
N LEU A 396 14.20 11.39 -3.14
CA LEU A 396 13.10 11.56 -4.09
C LEU A 396 13.39 12.68 -5.08
N ASP A 397 13.04 12.45 -6.35
CA ASP A 397 12.99 13.49 -7.37
C ASP A 397 11.77 14.39 -7.17
N GLY A 398 12.02 15.69 -7.06
CA GLY A 398 11.02 16.70 -6.75
C GLY A 398 10.83 16.94 -5.24
N VAL A 399 10.07 17.99 -4.93
CA VAL A 399 9.64 18.29 -3.57
C VAL A 399 8.25 17.69 -3.35
N ASP A 400 8.19 16.59 -2.60
CA ASP A 400 6.94 15.96 -2.17
C ASP A 400 6.70 16.18 -0.65
N PRO A 401 5.82 17.12 -0.26
CA PRO A 401 5.54 17.36 1.15
C PRO A 401 4.73 16.23 1.82
N THR A 402 4.10 15.32 1.06
CA THR A 402 3.30 14.21 1.63
C THR A 402 4.07 12.89 1.70
N ALA A 403 5.25 12.81 1.09
CA ALA A 403 6.10 11.60 1.10
C ALA A 403 6.38 11.10 2.53
N ILE A 404 6.57 11.98 3.51
CA ILE A 404 6.82 11.59 4.90
C ILE A 404 5.73 10.65 5.46
N PHE A 405 4.47 10.82 5.03
CA PHE A 405 3.34 10.00 5.47
C PHE A 405 3.38 8.59 4.86
N LYS A 406 3.91 8.46 3.65
CA LYS A 406 4.12 7.17 2.97
C LYS A 406 5.40 6.45 3.45
N LEU A 407 6.37 7.19 3.99
CA LEU A 407 7.64 6.65 4.50
C LEU A 407 7.52 6.06 5.91
N GLY A 408 6.48 6.38 6.67
CA GLY A 408 6.19 5.78 7.97
C GLY A 408 5.69 4.33 7.90
N VAL A 409 6.37 3.48 7.12
CA VAL A 409 6.03 2.07 6.92
C VAL A 409 6.10 1.28 8.22
N SER A 410 5.30 0.22 8.36
CA SER A 410 5.51 -0.79 9.40
C SER A 410 6.89 -1.42 9.23
N VAL A 411 7.63 -1.62 10.32
CA VAL A 411 8.92 -2.32 10.28
C VAL A 411 8.66 -3.79 10.56
N VAL A 412 8.71 -4.60 9.50
CA VAL A 412 8.24 -5.98 9.50
C VAL A 412 9.42 -6.97 9.63
N PRO A 413 9.35 -7.98 10.51
CA PRO A 413 10.44 -8.93 10.74
C PRO A 413 10.70 -9.80 9.50
N GLN A 414 11.76 -9.48 8.75
CA GLN A 414 12.10 -10.20 7.53
C GLN A 414 12.18 -11.70 7.78
N HIS A 415 12.86 -12.11 8.85
CA HIS A 415 13.09 -13.53 9.17
C HIS A 415 11.80 -14.34 9.36
N TYR A 416 10.74 -13.73 9.88
CA TYR A 416 9.46 -14.40 10.14
C TYR A 416 8.62 -14.51 8.86
N TYR A 417 8.54 -13.41 8.10
CA TYR A 417 7.70 -13.33 6.91
C TYR A 417 8.28 -14.07 5.71
N THR A 418 9.59 -14.31 5.68
CA THR A 418 10.24 -15.18 4.69
C THR A 418 10.45 -16.62 5.18
N GLU A 419 10.07 -16.94 6.42
CA GLU A 419 10.30 -18.28 7.00
C GLU A 419 9.53 -19.35 6.23
N GLY A 420 10.27 -20.30 5.65
CA GLY A 420 9.72 -21.43 4.91
C GLY A 420 9.57 -21.18 3.41
N PHE A 421 9.93 -20.00 2.92
CA PHE A 421 10.02 -19.75 1.48
C PHE A 421 11.17 -20.57 0.87
N ALA A 422 10.92 -21.18 -0.29
CA ALA A 422 11.88 -22.10 -0.92
C ALA A 422 12.89 -21.37 -1.83
N GLY A 423 12.56 -20.18 -2.33
CA GLY A 423 13.42 -19.39 -3.20
C GLY A 423 14.53 -18.65 -2.45
N GLU A 424 15.54 -18.22 -3.20
CA GLU A 424 16.62 -17.38 -2.68
C GLU A 424 16.23 -15.91 -2.78
N THR A 425 16.30 -15.19 -1.66
CA THR A 425 16.03 -13.75 -1.60
C THR A 425 17.28 -12.94 -1.88
N ASN A 426 17.11 -11.72 -2.38
CA ASN A 426 18.19 -10.74 -2.52
C ASN A 426 18.64 -10.20 -1.14
N GLU A 427 19.59 -9.26 -1.12
CA GLU A 427 20.10 -8.67 0.12
C GLU A 427 19.03 -7.97 0.97
N GLN A 428 17.94 -7.52 0.34
CA GLN A 428 16.81 -6.84 0.97
C GLN A 428 15.70 -7.81 1.42
N GLY A 429 15.89 -9.12 1.21
CA GLY A 429 14.94 -10.14 1.64
C GLY A 429 13.76 -10.39 0.71
N VAL A 430 13.83 -9.93 -0.55
CA VAL A 430 12.74 -10.07 -1.53
C VAL A 430 13.19 -10.85 -2.77
N VAL A 431 12.22 -11.33 -3.54
CA VAL A 431 12.40 -11.81 -4.92
C VAL A 431 11.55 -10.92 -5.82
N VAL A 432 12.19 -10.09 -6.63
CA VAL A 432 11.51 -9.03 -7.38
C VAL A 432 10.57 -9.63 -8.42
N GLY A 433 9.30 -9.24 -8.39
CA GLY A 433 8.32 -9.64 -9.40
C GLY A 433 8.03 -11.14 -9.40
N ASP A 434 8.17 -11.82 -8.27
CA ASP A 434 7.92 -13.25 -8.14
C ASP A 434 6.56 -13.54 -7.49
N LYS A 435 5.70 -14.26 -8.24
CA LYS A 435 4.33 -14.60 -7.79
C LYS A 435 4.34 -15.54 -6.59
N ASP A 436 5.29 -16.47 -6.51
CA ASP A 436 5.38 -17.44 -5.43
C ASP A 436 5.84 -16.78 -4.12
N PHE A 437 6.71 -15.78 -4.22
CA PHE A 437 7.13 -14.94 -3.10
C PHE A 437 5.96 -14.13 -2.55
N MET A 438 5.19 -13.45 -3.41
CA MET A 438 3.99 -12.72 -2.98
C MET A 438 2.94 -13.63 -2.36
N ALA A 439 2.71 -14.79 -2.97
CA ALA A 439 1.83 -15.81 -2.41
C ALA A 439 2.34 -16.32 -1.06
N HIS A 440 3.65 -16.51 -0.90
CA HIS A 440 4.26 -16.92 0.36
C HIS A 440 4.02 -15.90 1.47
N LEU A 441 4.25 -14.61 1.22
CA LEU A 441 4.01 -13.57 2.23
C LEU A 441 2.55 -13.60 2.73
N LYS A 442 1.60 -13.80 1.82
CA LYS A 442 0.15 -13.92 2.14
C LYS A 442 -0.19 -15.16 2.98
N THR A 443 0.69 -16.16 3.07
CA THR A 443 0.46 -17.30 3.98
C THR A 443 0.52 -16.90 5.47
N LYS A 444 1.12 -15.74 5.79
CA LYS A 444 1.30 -15.22 7.15
C LYS A 444 0.13 -14.32 7.60
N ASN A 445 -1.09 -14.59 7.13
CA ASN A 445 -2.28 -13.78 7.39
C ASN A 445 -2.92 -14.02 8.77
N ASP A 446 -2.66 -15.16 9.42
CA ASP A 446 -3.38 -15.57 10.63
C ASP A 446 -2.64 -15.29 11.95
N LYS A 447 -1.36 -14.88 11.87
CA LYS A 447 -0.52 -14.63 13.04
C LYS A 447 0.49 -13.50 12.78
N PRO A 448 0.10 -12.23 12.92
CA PRO A 448 1.04 -11.12 12.79
C PRO A 448 2.13 -11.17 13.86
N VAL A 449 3.37 -10.91 13.44
CA VAL A 449 4.54 -10.74 14.31
C VAL A 449 5.15 -9.37 14.03
N GLY A 450 5.54 -8.66 15.08
CA GLY A 450 6.07 -7.30 15.01
C GLY A 450 6.57 -6.82 16.37
N ALA A 451 6.93 -5.54 16.47
CA ALA A 451 7.49 -4.92 17.67
C ALA A 451 6.51 -3.97 18.39
N GLY A 452 5.21 -4.15 18.14
CA GLY A 452 4.13 -3.38 18.76
C GLY A 452 3.89 -3.72 20.24
N PRO A 453 2.93 -3.03 20.88
CA PRO A 453 2.66 -3.18 22.30
C PRO A 453 2.10 -4.56 22.69
N TYR A 454 1.43 -5.27 21.78
CA TYR A 454 0.79 -6.55 22.07
C TYR A 454 1.24 -7.66 21.11
N VAL A 455 1.14 -8.89 21.58
CA VAL A 455 1.44 -10.11 20.82
C VAL A 455 0.11 -10.80 20.51
N PHE A 456 -0.14 -11.06 19.23
CA PHE A 456 -1.32 -11.80 18.81
C PHE A 456 -1.28 -13.23 19.36
N GLU A 457 -2.38 -13.67 20.01
CA GLU A 457 -2.51 -15.03 20.55
C GLU A 457 -3.40 -15.89 19.66
N GLU A 458 -4.64 -15.46 19.43
CA GLU A 458 -5.61 -16.18 18.60
C GLU A 458 -6.74 -15.29 18.09
N TYR A 459 -7.37 -15.70 16.99
CA TYR A 459 -8.67 -15.19 16.55
C TYR A 459 -9.66 -16.36 16.49
N LYS A 460 -10.67 -16.30 17.36
CA LYS A 460 -11.63 -17.40 17.54
C LYS A 460 -12.96 -16.89 18.07
N ASP A 461 -14.05 -17.47 17.60
CA ASP A 461 -15.42 -17.12 18.03
C ASP A 461 -15.67 -15.61 17.92
N ASN A 462 -15.19 -14.99 16.84
CA ASN A 462 -15.27 -13.56 16.53
C ASN A 462 -14.56 -12.65 17.57
N VAL A 463 -13.54 -13.18 18.24
CA VAL A 463 -12.72 -12.46 19.22
C VAL A 463 -11.24 -12.64 18.90
N VAL A 464 -10.53 -11.53 18.68
CA VAL A 464 -9.07 -11.51 18.62
C VAL A 464 -8.54 -11.29 20.03
N THR A 465 -7.67 -12.18 20.51
CA THR A 465 -7.04 -12.08 21.83
C THR A 465 -5.54 -11.80 21.70
N TYR A 466 -5.04 -10.93 22.57
CA TYR A 466 -3.63 -10.59 22.65
C TYR A 466 -3.07 -10.75 24.06
N GLY A 467 -1.81 -11.17 24.12
CA GLY A 467 -0.94 -11.10 25.28
C GLY A 467 -0.04 -9.86 25.21
N PRO A 468 0.58 -9.44 26.32
CA PRO A 468 1.39 -8.23 26.34
C PRO A 468 2.78 -8.49 25.73
N ASN A 469 3.30 -7.56 24.91
CA ASN A 469 4.71 -7.54 24.57
C ASN A 469 5.50 -6.87 25.72
N GLU A 470 6.06 -7.67 26.62
CA GLU A 470 6.83 -7.15 27.76
C GLU A 470 8.11 -6.42 27.35
N SER A 471 8.58 -6.68 26.13
CA SER A 471 9.76 -6.05 25.56
C SER A 471 9.44 -4.78 24.77
N PHE A 472 8.17 -4.33 24.74
CA PHE A 472 7.79 -3.13 24.01
C PHE A 472 8.64 -1.92 24.43
N LEU A 473 9.06 -1.13 23.44
CA LEU A 473 10.10 -0.11 23.62
C LEU A 473 9.72 0.96 24.66
N LEU A 474 8.44 1.31 24.78
CA LEU A 474 7.94 2.26 25.80
C LEU A 474 7.57 1.60 27.13
N GLY A 475 7.81 0.29 27.27
CA GLY A 475 7.53 -0.51 28.45
C GLY A 475 6.36 -1.46 28.27
N SER A 476 6.27 -2.43 29.18
CA SER A 476 5.18 -3.38 29.27
C SER A 476 3.80 -2.70 29.19
N PRO A 477 2.85 -3.21 28.39
CA PRO A 477 1.48 -2.73 28.45
C PRO A 477 0.91 -2.89 29.85
N ARG A 478 0.17 -1.91 30.35
CA ARG A 478 -0.40 -1.99 31.70
C ARG A 478 -1.50 -3.03 31.81
N ILE A 479 -2.25 -3.27 30.73
CA ILE A 479 -3.31 -4.27 30.67
C ILE A 479 -2.71 -5.55 30.09
N HIS A 480 -2.82 -6.65 30.82
CA HIS A 480 -2.24 -7.93 30.40
C HIS A 480 -2.93 -8.47 29.15
N THR A 481 -4.24 -8.63 29.19
CA THR A 481 -5.00 -9.24 28.09
C THR A 481 -5.86 -8.18 27.41
N PHE A 482 -5.63 -7.98 26.11
CA PHE A 482 -6.46 -7.13 25.26
C PHE A 482 -7.27 -8.01 24.32
N ARG A 483 -8.50 -7.59 24.01
CA ARG A 483 -9.36 -8.28 23.05
C ARG A 483 -10.06 -7.29 22.14
N TYR A 484 -10.04 -7.57 20.84
CA TYR A 484 -11.05 -7.07 19.93
C TYR A 484 -12.18 -8.10 19.82
N LYS A 485 -13.42 -7.62 19.84
CA LYS A 485 -14.60 -8.47 19.67
C LYS A 485 -15.47 -7.88 18.57
N GLU A 486 -15.80 -8.68 17.57
CA GLU A 486 -16.67 -8.21 16.50
C GLU A 486 -18.08 -7.96 17.03
N ILE A 487 -18.57 -6.76 16.78
CA ILE A 487 -19.94 -6.34 17.07
C ILE A 487 -20.55 -5.87 15.75
N SER A 488 -21.76 -6.37 15.46
CA SER A 488 -22.49 -5.93 14.28
C SER A 488 -22.83 -4.45 14.38
N LEU A 489 -22.73 -3.74 13.24
CA LEU A 489 -23.06 -2.33 13.15
C LEU A 489 -24.48 -2.06 13.70
N GLY A 490 -24.58 -1.10 14.63
CA GLY A 490 -25.82 -0.73 15.32
C GLY A 490 -26.09 -1.47 16.63
N ALA A 491 -25.31 -2.50 16.98
CA ALA A 491 -25.44 -3.25 18.23
C ALA A 491 -24.43 -2.80 19.32
N GLU A 492 -23.56 -1.85 19.02
CA GLU A 492 -22.43 -1.44 19.86
C GLU A 492 -22.86 -0.89 21.23
N LEU A 493 -23.89 -0.05 21.24
CA LEU A 493 -24.42 0.51 22.49
C LEU A 493 -25.02 -0.57 23.39
N ASP A 494 -25.72 -1.54 22.80
CA ASP A 494 -26.28 -2.65 23.56
C ASP A 494 -25.17 -3.57 24.09
N ALA A 495 -24.11 -3.81 23.32
CA ALA A 495 -22.93 -4.54 23.77
C ALA A 495 -22.22 -3.86 24.96
N LEU A 496 -22.17 -2.53 24.99
CA LEU A 496 -21.69 -1.77 26.16
C LEU A 496 -22.63 -1.93 27.36
N LYS A 497 -23.95 -1.85 27.15
CA LYS A 497 -24.95 -2.00 28.21
C LYS A 497 -24.94 -3.41 28.82
N THR A 498 -24.65 -4.45 28.05
CA THR A 498 -24.55 -5.82 28.54
C THR A 498 -23.17 -6.18 29.09
N GLU A 499 -22.21 -5.24 29.08
CA GLU A 499 -20.80 -5.47 29.45
C GLU A 499 -20.12 -6.56 28.60
N GLU A 500 -20.62 -6.78 27.39
CA GLU A 500 -19.99 -7.66 26.40
C GLU A 500 -18.67 -7.05 25.89
N VAL A 501 -18.63 -5.72 25.80
CA VAL A 501 -17.43 -4.91 25.52
C VAL A 501 -17.33 -3.77 26.53
N HIS A 502 -16.12 -3.24 26.70
CA HIS A 502 -15.82 -2.11 27.59
C HIS A 502 -15.68 -0.78 26.84
N TYR A 503 -15.44 -0.84 25.52
CA TYR A 503 -15.34 0.32 24.63
C TYR A 503 -16.00 -0.01 23.30
N ALA A 504 -16.74 0.95 22.74
CA ALA A 504 -17.27 0.89 21.40
C ALA A 504 -17.49 2.30 20.83
N ASP A 505 -17.66 2.38 19.51
CA ASP A 505 -17.87 3.63 18.76
C ASP A 505 -19.22 3.61 18.00
N PRO A 506 -20.37 3.68 18.71
CA PRO A 506 -21.68 3.75 18.06
C PRO A 506 -21.89 5.11 17.39
N SER A 507 -22.71 5.15 16.33
CA SER A 507 -23.15 6.41 15.74
C SER A 507 -23.80 7.34 16.77
N ALA A 508 -23.27 8.55 16.89
CA ALA A 508 -23.80 9.56 17.80
C ALA A 508 -25.19 10.02 17.34
N SER A 509 -26.14 10.07 18.28
CA SER A 509 -27.44 10.72 18.09
C SER A 509 -27.84 11.46 19.36
N THR A 510 -28.69 12.48 19.21
CA THR A 510 -29.22 13.23 20.36
C THR A 510 -29.90 12.32 21.39
N THR A 511 -30.61 11.27 20.92
CA THR A 511 -31.25 10.28 21.79
C THR A 511 -30.23 9.51 22.62
N ILE A 512 -29.22 8.91 21.97
CA ILE A 512 -28.19 8.11 22.65
C ILE A 512 -27.45 8.96 23.69
N ILE A 513 -27.08 10.19 23.34
CA ILE A 513 -26.37 11.09 24.24
C ILE A 513 -27.22 11.45 25.46
N ASN A 514 -28.51 11.75 25.25
CA ASN A 514 -29.43 12.02 26.35
C ASN A 514 -29.62 10.80 27.26
N ASP A 515 -29.72 9.60 26.69
CA ASP A 515 -29.86 8.36 27.44
C ASP A 515 -28.62 8.09 28.30
N VAL A 516 -27.42 8.19 27.72
CA VAL A 516 -26.15 8.05 28.47
C VAL A 516 -26.02 9.13 29.55
N THR A 517 -26.35 10.38 29.22
CA THR A 517 -26.28 11.52 30.17
C THR A 517 -27.30 11.40 31.30
N SER A 518 -28.46 10.78 31.06
CA SER A 518 -29.47 10.53 32.09
C SER A 518 -28.94 9.61 33.20
N GLY A 519 -28.05 8.68 32.83
CA GLY A 519 -27.48 7.69 33.73
C GLY A 519 -28.50 6.70 34.31
N GLU A 520 -29.70 6.58 33.72
CA GLU A 520 -30.72 5.66 34.19
C GLU A 520 -30.44 4.20 33.79
N GLY A 521 -30.67 3.25 34.70
CA GLY A 521 -30.52 1.82 34.39
C GLY A 521 -29.12 1.44 33.90
N ASP A 522 -29.06 0.76 32.75
CA ASP A 522 -27.80 0.25 32.16
C ASP A 522 -26.89 1.37 31.63
N TYR A 523 -27.39 2.59 31.49
CA TYR A 523 -26.60 3.75 31.05
C TYR A 523 -25.73 4.36 32.16
N GLY A 524 -26.06 4.11 33.44
CA GLY A 524 -25.37 4.71 34.58
C GLY A 524 -23.90 4.31 34.74
N LYS A 525 -23.44 3.29 34.00
CA LYS A 525 -22.05 2.82 33.96
C LYS A 525 -21.28 3.32 32.74
N LEU A 526 -21.93 4.04 31.83
CA LEU A 526 -21.34 4.49 30.57
C LEU A 526 -20.84 5.93 30.70
N GLN A 527 -19.82 6.23 29.91
CA GLN A 527 -19.28 7.55 29.65
C GLN A 527 -19.08 7.66 28.14
N TYR A 528 -19.11 8.88 27.62
CA TYR A 528 -18.84 9.12 26.21
C TYR A 528 -17.90 10.32 26.05
N THR A 529 -17.22 10.33 24.91
CA THR A 529 -16.63 11.53 24.33
C THR A 529 -17.18 11.64 22.92
N LEU A 530 -17.43 12.86 22.46
CA LEU A 530 -17.74 13.10 21.06
C LEU A 530 -16.44 13.30 20.30
N VAL A 531 -16.36 12.72 19.11
CA VAL A 531 -15.25 12.86 18.19
C VAL A 531 -15.82 13.30 16.86
N ASP A 532 -15.26 14.36 16.30
CA ASP A 532 -15.62 14.80 14.96
C ASP A 532 -15.14 13.74 13.97
N ASN A 533 -16.06 13.19 13.19
CA ASN A 533 -15.71 12.24 12.14
C ASN A 533 -15.10 13.00 10.96
N ASP A 534 -13.86 12.70 10.58
CA ASP A 534 -13.22 13.25 9.38
C ASP A 534 -13.70 12.52 8.11
N GLY A 535 -15.02 12.58 7.91
CA GLY A 535 -15.72 11.90 6.84
C GLY A 535 -17.03 12.60 6.52
N TYR A 536 -17.59 12.30 5.36
CA TYR A 536 -18.88 12.82 4.93
C TYR A 536 -19.77 11.71 4.39
N GLY A 537 -21.06 11.74 4.75
CA GLY A 537 -22.06 10.90 4.11
C GLY A 537 -22.37 11.44 2.71
N TYR A 538 -22.58 10.56 1.75
CA TYR A 538 -23.00 10.93 0.40
C TYR A 538 -24.11 10.00 -0.12
N ILE A 539 -24.87 10.49 -1.09
CA ILE A 539 -25.81 9.70 -1.88
C ILE A 539 -25.23 9.61 -3.29
N GLY A 540 -24.66 8.45 -3.63
CA GLY A 540 -24.19 8.18 -4.99
C GLY A 540 -25.37 7.95 -5.94
N ILE A 541 -25.35 8.57 -7.12
CA ILE A 541 -26.31 8.32 -8.19
C ILE A 541 -25.57 7.61 -9.32
N GLN A 542 -25.89 6.33 -9.58
CA GLN A 542 -25.25 5.52 -10.61
C GLN A 542 -25.52 6.13 -12.00
N GLY A 543 -24.45 6.61 -12.65
CA GLY A 543 -24.50 7.27 -13.95
C GLY A 543 -25.00 6.36 -15.06
N GLN A 544 -24.68 5.06 -15.01
CA GLN A 544 -25.15 4.08 -16.01
C GLN A 544 -26.67 3.86 -15.95
N ALA A 545 -27.25 3.87 -14.75
CA ALA A 545 -28.69 3.66 -14.56
C ALA A 545 -29.51 4.93 -14.83
N ILE A 546 -28.92 6.11 -14.64
CA ILE A 546 -29.55 7.42 -14.88
C ILE A 546 -28.60 8.24 -15.77
N PRO A 547 -28.53 7.96 -17.09
CA PRO A 547 -27.50 8.48 -17.98
C PRO A 547 -27.61 10.00 -18.22
N GLU A 548 -28.81 10.55 -18.13
CA GLU A 548 -29.04 11.98 -18.35
C GLU A 548 -28.54 12.82 -17.17
N LEU A 549 -27.53 13.66 -17.44
CA LEU A 549 -26.95 14.58 -16.46
C LEU A 549 -28.02 15.50 -15.84
N GLU A 550 -28.99 15.93 -16.65
CA GLU A 550 -30.09 16.79 -16.22
C GLU A 550 -30.99 16.09 -15.19
N VAL A 551 -31.22 14.78 -15.33
CA VAL A 551 -32.03 13.99 -14.39
C VAL A 551 -31.27 13.80 -13.08
N ARG A 552 -29.98 13.42 -13.14
CA ARG A 552 -29.13 13.33 -11.93
C ARG A 552 -29.06 14.68 -11.19
N THR A 553 -28.94 15.77 -11.94
CA THR A 553 -28.97 17.14 -11.39
C THR A 553 -30.31 17.46 -10.74
N ALA A 554 -31.43 17.07 -11.36
CA ALA A 554 -32.76 17.29 -10.81
C ALA A 554 -32.97 16.51 -9.50
N LEU A 555 -32.54 15.25 -9.45
CA LEU A 555 -32.59 14.41 -8.24
C LEU A 555 -31.75 15.01 -7.11
N ALA A 556 -30.49 15.35 -7.38
CA ALA A 556 -29.61 15.97 -6.38
C ALA A 556 -30.18 17.28 -5.84
N ARG A 557 -30.86 18.09 -6.67
CA ARG A 557 -31.52 19.34 -6.25
C ARG A 557 -32.85 19.14 -5.53
N ALA A 558 -33.51 18.00 -5.72
CA ALA A 558 -34.76 17.67 -5.05
C ALA A 558 -34.52 17.17 -3.61
N MET A 559 -33.33 16.65 -3.32
CA MET A 559 -32.92 16.21 -1.99
C MET A 559 -32.59 17.41 -1.10
N ASN A 560 -33.13 17.43 0.12
CA ASN A 560 -32.79 18.43 1.13
C ASN A 560 -31.80 17.81 2.13
N CYS A 561 -30.50 17.91 1.85
CA CYS A 561 -29.46 17.36 2.71
C CYS A 561 -29.47 17.99 4.11
N GLN A 562 -29.81 19.28 4.23
CA GLN A 562 -29.87 19.95 5.52
C GLN A 562 -30.93 19.32 6.43
N LEU A 563 -32.10 18.97 5.88
CA LEU A 563 -33.14 18.31 6.66
C LEU A 563 -32.69 16.95 7.20
N ALA A 564 -31.93 16.17 6.42
CA ALA A 564 -31.37 14.91 6.89
C ALA A 564 -30.36 15.10 8.03
N VAL A 565 -29.53 16.15 7.95
CA VAL A 565 -28.58 16.50 9.02
C VAL A 565 -29.32 16.94 10.28
N ASP A 566 -30.26 17.87 10.15
CA ASP A 566 -31.02 18.46 11.25
C ASP A 566 -31.88 17.41 11.98
N ASP A 567 -32.53 16.51 11.25
CA ASP A 567 -33.46 15.54 11.84
C ASP A 567 -32.74 14.33 12.46
N TYR A 568 -31.65 13.85 11.86
CA TYR A 568 -30.97 12.62 12.31
C TYR A 568 -29.84 12.90 13.29
N TYR A 569 -28.92 13.80 12.93
CA TYR A 569 -27.80 14.16 13.79
C TYR A 569 -28.22 15.27 14.77
N GLY A 570 -28.80 16.36 14.26
CA GLY A 570 -29.10 17.56 15.05
C GLY A 570 -27.87 18.45 15.27
N GLU A 571 -27.92 19.34 16.27
CA GLU A 571 -26.75 20.13 16.72
C GLU A 571 -25.93 19.33 17.75
N LEU A 572 -25.27 18.26 17.31
CA LEU A 572 -24.38 17.45 18.16
C LEU A 572 -22.99 18.04 18.28
#